data_AF-A0A4Y8RXD4-F1
#
_entry.id   AF-A0A4Y8RXD4-F1
#
_cell.length_a   1.000
_cell.length_b   1.000
_cell.length_c   1.000
_cell.angle_alpha   90.00
_cell.angle_beta   90.00
_cell.angle_gamma   90.00
#
_symmetry.space_group_name_H-M   'P 1'
#
loop_
_entity.id
_entity.type
_entity.pdbx_description
1 polymer ?
#
loop_
_entity_poly.entity_id
_entity_poly.type
_entity_poly.pdbx_seq_one_letter_code
_entity_poly.pdbx_strand_id
1 'polypeptide(L)'
;MCAGSNDYSFRNTLQAKGKGISAEYVPFLFDRYYCVNENRSQGLGLGLGLYISAEIIRKHGGEIGVDSHVGKGSTFWFILSKGL
;
A
#
# COMPACT_ATOMS: atom_id res chain seq x y z
N MET A 1 -13.85 27.65 25.54
CA MET A 1 -12.48 27.43 25.05
C MET A 1 -12.59 26.56 23.81
N CYS A 2 -12.47 27.14 22.62
CA CYS A 2 -12.54 26.40 21.36
C CYS A 2 -11.12 25.99 20.99
N ALA A 3 -10.74 24.73 21.23
CA ALA A 3 -9.54 24.18 20.61
C ALA A 3 -9.87 23.94 19.13
N GLY A 4 -9.34 24.78 18.25
CA GLY A 4 -9.41 24.55 16.80
C GLY A 4 -8.62 23.29 16.49
N SER A 5 -9.29 22.15 16.38
CA SER A 5 -8.70 20.92 15.93
C SER A 5 -8.43 21.02 14.44
N ASN A 6 -7.21 21.40 14.09
CA ASN A 6 -6.72 21.36 12.72
C ASN A 6 -6.56 19.88 12.30
N ASP A 7 -7.62 19.31 11.76
CA ASP A 7 -7.66 17.94 11.27
C ASP A 7 -7.03 17.91 9.87
N TYR A 8 -5.79 17.43 9.78
CA TYR A 8 -5.06 17.34 8.53
C TYR A 8 -4.71 15.89 8.24
N SER A 9 -4.89 15.50 6.98
CA SER A 9 -4.47 14.21 6.43
C SER A 9 -3.27 14.38 5.50
N PHE A 10 -2.34 13.44 5.59
CA PHE A 10 -1.14 13.41 4.76
C PHE A 10 -1.24 12.23 3.79
N ARG A 11 -1.32 12.53 2.49
CA ARG A 11 -1.20 11.52 1.44
C ARG A 11 0.26 11.37 1.03
N ASN A 12 0.82 10.20 1.25
CA ASN A 12 2.17 9.85 0.88
C ASN A 12 2.13 8.92 -0.32
N THR A 13 3.05 9.09 -1.27
CA THR A 13 3.11 8.27 -2.49
C THR A 13 4.52 7.79 -2.77
N LEU A 14 4.63 6.56 -3.26
CA LEU A 14 5.88 5.95 -3.72
C LEU A 14 5.68 5.46 -5.15
N GLN A 15 6.45 6.04 -6.08
CA GLN A 15 6.40 5.66 -7.48
C GLN A 15 7.50 4.65 -7.82
N ALA A 16 7.09 3.48 -8.31
CA ALA A 16 7.98 2.45 -8.81
C ALA A 16 7.87 2.38 -10.34
N LYS A 17 9.03 2.51 -11.01
CA LYS A 17 9.15 2.21 -12.44
C LYS A 17 9.17 0.70 -12.64
N GLY A 18 8.54 0.20 -13.69
CA GLY A 18 8.56 -1.23 -14.01
C GLY A 18 7.35 -1.70 -14.81
N LYS A 19 7.11 -3.01 -14.78
CA LYS A 19 6.05 -3.67 -15.58
C LYS A 19 4.63 -3.30 -15.14
N GLY A 20 4.44 -2.64 -14.00
CA GLY A 20 3.12 -2.46 -13.39
C GLY A 20 2.53 -3.79 -12.91
N ILE A 21 1.28 -3.73 -12.46
CA ILE A 21 0.54 -4.84 -11.87
C ILE A 21 -0.79 -4.97 -12.64
N SER A 22 -1.16 -6.20 -13.00
CA SER A 22 -2.45 -6.49 -13.61
C SER A 22 -3.59 -6.20 -12.63
N ALA A 23 -4.70 -5.65 -13.12
CA ALA A 23 -5.85 -5.26 -12.30
C ALA A 23 -6.42 -6.45 -11.51
N GLU A 24 -6.31 -7.67 -12.02
CA GLU A 24 -6.77 -8.89 -11.35
C GLU A 24 -6.02 -9.22 -10.05
N TYR A 25 -4.79 -8.72 -9.89
CA TYR A 25 -3.97 -8.97 -8.71
C TYR A 25 -4.13 -7.89 -7.63
N VAL A 26 -4.55 -6.68 -8.02
CA VAL A 26 -4.66 -5.53 -7.12
C VAL A 26 -5.49 -5.80 -5.86
N PRO A 27 -6.66 -6.48 -5.93
CA PRO A 27 -7.46 -6.75 -4.74
C PRO A 27 -6.75 -7.57 -3.67
N PHE A 28 -5.76 -8.39 -4.06
CA PHE A 28 -5.10 -9.36 -3.19
C PHE A 28 -3.71 -8.90 -2.70
N LEU A 29 -3.17 -7.79 -3.23
CA LEU A 29 -1.80 -7.33 -2.94
C LEU A 29 -1.51 -7.10 -1.46
N PHE A 30 -2.55 -6.79 -0.68
CA PHE A 30 -2.46 -6.52 0.75
C PHE A 30 -2.85 -7.72 1.60
N ASP A 31 -3.09 -8.89 0.99
CA ASP A 31 -3.38 -10.13 1.70
C ASP A 31 -2.10 -10.78 2.23
N ARG A 32 -2.25 -11.49 3.35
CA ARG A 32 -1.14 -12.19 3.99
C ARG A 32 -0.62 -13.29 3.07
N TYR A 33 0.70 -13.31 2.86
CA TYR A 33 1.41 -14.27 2.00
C TYR A 33 1.14 -14.15 0.50
N TYR A 34 0.45 -13.10 0.05
CA TYR A 34 0.18 -12.92 -1.36
C TYR A 34 1.44 -12.49 -2.14
N CYS A 35 1.69 -13.15 -3.27
CA CYS A 35 2.76 -12.83 -4.19
C CYS A 35 2.35 -13.18 -5.63
N VAL A 36 2.58 -12.27 -6.57
CA VAL A 36 2.18 -12.41 -7.99
C VAL A 36 3.04 -13.43 -8.76
N ASN A 37 4.16 -13.90 -8.19
CA ASN A 37 5.03 -14.89 -8.81
C ASN A 37 5.08 -16.19 -8.01
N GLU A 38 4.70 -17.29 -8.66
CA GLU A 38 4.73 -18.66 -8.11
C GLU A 38 6.15 -19.23 -7.97
N ASN A 39 7.16 -18.59 -8.57
CA ASN A 39 8.56 -19.03 -8.49
C ASN A 39 9.20 -18.65 -7.14
N ARG A 40 8.82 -19.36 -6.08
CA ARG A 40 9.49 -19.37 -4.76
C ARG A 40 10.98 -19.71 -4.82
N SER A 41 11.44 -20.25 -5.95
CA SER A 41 12.81 -20.73 -6.20
C SER A 41 13.88 -19.64 -6.28
N GLN A 42 13.52 -18.35 -6.36
CA GLN A 42 14.50 -17.24 -6.45
C GLN A 42 14.58 -16.34 -5.20
N GLY A 43 14.24 -16.84 -4.02
CA GLY A 43 14.41 -16.06 -2.78
C GLY A 43 13.48 -14.84 -2.68
N LEU A 44 12.32 -14.90 -3.34
CA LEU A 44 11.26 -13.90 -3.16
C LEU A 44 10.76 -13.93 -1.72
N GLY A 45 10.61 -12.74 -1.12
CA GLY A 45 10.13 -12.59 0.26
C GLY A 45 8.75 -13.22 0.48
N LEU A 46 8.42 -13.51 1.74
CA LEU A 46 7.23 -14.28 2.17
C LEU A 46 5.86 -13.66 1.81
N GLY A 47 5.79 -12.59 1.02
CA GLY A 47 4.54 -11.87 0.74
C GLY A 47 3.96 -11.18 1.99
N LEU A 48 4.83 -10.76 2.92
CA LEU A 48 4.40 -10.13 4.18
C LEU A 48 4.54 -8.61 4.19
N GLY A 49 5.38 -8.02 3.33
CA GLY A 49 5.69 -6.59 3.37
C GLY A 49 4.44 -5.71 3.23
N LEU A 50 3.67 -5.88 2.15
CA LEU A 50 2.46 -5.10 1.90
C LEU A 50 1.36 -5.37 2.93
N TYR A 51 1.20 -6.63 3.37
CA TYR A 51 0.28 -6.98 4.44
C TYR A 51 0.60 -6.23 5.74
N ILE A 52 1.87 -6.28 6.19
CA ILE A 52 2.30 -5.59 7.41
C ILE A 52 2.12 -4.07 7.27
N SER A 53 2.49 -3.48 6.13
CA SER A 53 2.25 -2.06 5.87
C SER A 53 0.77 -1.70 5.98
N ALA A 54 -0.12 -2.51 5.40
CA ALA A 54 -1.55 -2.26 5.48
C ALA A 54 -2.09 -2.37 6.91
N GLU A 55 -1.63 -3.37 7.68
CA GLU A 55 -2.00 -3.49 9.10
C GLU A 55 -1.54 -2.29 9.92
N ILE A 56 -0.31 -1.80 9.70
CA ILE A 56 0.20 -0.60 10.38
C ILE A 56 -0.67 0.61 10.03
N ILE A 57 -0.90 0.88 8.75
CA ILE A 57 -1.68 2.05 8.30
C ILE A 57 -3.12 1.99 8.83
N ARG A 58 -3.80 0.84 8.71
CA ARG A 58 -5.18 0.66 9.21
C ARG A 58 -5.27 0.82 10.73
N LYS A 59 -4.28 0.33 11.49
CA LYS A 59 -4.22 0.52 12.95
C LYS A 59 -4.07 1.99 13.36
N HIS A 60 -3.51 2.82 12.49
CA HIS A 60 -3.45 4.27 12.68
C HIS A 60 -4.66 5.00 12.08
N GLY A 61 -5.74 4.29 11.74
CA GLY A 61 -6.95 4.87 11.15
C GLY A 61 -6.78 5.37 9.72
N GLY A 62 -5.73 4.94 9.03
CA GLY A 62 -5.40 5.37 7.69
C GLY A 62 -5.90 4.44 6.59
N GLU A 63 -5.65 4.87 5.35
CA GLU A 63 -5.95 4.13 4.13
C GLU A 63 -4.67 3.85 3.35
N ILE A 64 -4.62 2.74 2.62
CA ILE A 64 -3.48 2.34 1.78
C ILE A 64 -4.01 1.76 0.47
N GLY A 65 -3.29 1.99 -0.62
CA GLY A 65 -3.66 1.47 -1.93
C GLY A 65 -2.52 1.54 -2.94
N VAL A 66 -2.84 1.17 -4.17
CA VAL A 66 -1.93 1.25 -5.30
C VAL A 66 -2.70 1.62 -6.56
N ASP A 67 -2.15 2.55 -7.32
CA ASP A 67 -2.55 2.86 -8.68
C ASP A 67 -1.53 2.23 -9.62
N SER A 68 -1.94 1.26 -10.43
CA SER A 68 -1.00 0.54 -11.30
C SER A 68 -1.62 0.23 -12.65
N HIS A 69 -0.77 0.29 -13.69
CA HIS A 69 -1.12 -0.15 -15.03
C HIS A 69 0.04 -0.93 -15.64
N VAL A 70 -0.27 -2.05 -16.29
CA VAL A 70 0.72 -2.85 -17.01
C VAL A 70 1.47 -1.99 -18.03
N GLY A 71 2.79 -2.07 -17.99
CA GLY A 71 3.71 -1.30 -18.83
C GLY A 71 3.97 0.15 -18.39
N LYS A 72 3.23 0.69 -17.40
CA LYS A 72 3.39 2.08 -16.93
C LYS A 72 4.01 2.20 -15.55
N GLY A 73 4.11 1.10 -14.80
CA GLY A 73 4.61 1.08 -13.43
C GLY A 73 3.48 1.15 -12.39
N SER A 74 3.86 1.47 -11.15
CA SER A 74 2.93 1.48 -10.01
C SER A 74 3.22 2.66 -9.09
N THR A 75 2.16 3.24 -8.54
CA THR A 75 2.22 4.24 -7.48
C THR A 75 1.51 3.69 -6.26
N PHE A 76 2.27 3.32 -5.24
CA PHE A 76 1.71 2.94 -3.94
C PHE A 76 1.43 4.22 -3.15
N TRP A 77 0.36 4.23 -2.36
CA TRP A 77 0.00 5.38 -1.56
C TRP A 77 -0.61 4.99 -0.23
N PHE A 78 -0.51 5.88 0.74
CA PHE A 78 -1.25 5.79 1.98
C PHE A 78 -1.62 7.16 2.51
N ILE A 79 -2.67 7.21 3.34
CA ILE A 79 -3.19 8.39 4.00
C ILE A 79 -3.16 8.14 5.49
N LEU A 80 -2.60 9.08 6.25
CA LEU A 80 -2.70 9.11 7.71
C LEU A 80 -3.24 10.48 8.13
N SER A 81 -4.19 10.46 9.06
CA SER A 81 -4.67 11.67 9.73
C SER A 81 -3.90 11.88 11.02
N LYS A 82 -3.56 13.13 11.34
CA LYS A 82 -3.02 13.44 12.65
C LYS A 82 -4.19 13.57 13.64
N GLY A 83 -4.39 12.55 14.48
CA GLY A 83 -5.20 12.69 15.69
C GLY A 83 -4.53 13.70 16.66
N LEU A 84 -5.32 14.61 17.22
CA LEU A 84 -4.91 15.51 18.30
C LEU A 84 -4.70 14.77 19.62
#